data_AF-A0A661JL43-F1
#
_entry.id   AF-A0A661JL43-F1
#
_cell.length_a   1.000
_cell.length_b   1.000
_cell.length_c   1.000
_cell.angle_alpha   90.00
_cell.angle_beta   90.00
_cell.angle_gamma   90.00
#
_symmetry.space_group_name_H-M   'P 1'
#
loop_
_entity.id
_entity.type
_entity.pdbx_description
1 polymer ?
#
loop_
_entity_poly.entity_id
_entity_poly.type
_entity_poly.pdbx_seq_one_letter_code
_entity_poly.pdbx_strand_id
1 'polypeptide(L)' 'MEKGLLEIIRSRRSIRSYESKEVPREVLERLVEAARWAPSGSNLQPWQFVIVTDEERRREVGRWARFLFVKS' A
#
# COMPACT_ATOMS: atom_id res chain seq x y z
N MET A 1 -21.19 13.51 -0.97
CA MET A 1 -20.34 14.64 -0.52
C MET A 1 -18.92 14.13 -0.45
N GLU A 2 -17.98 14.91 -0.96
CA GLU A 2 -16.56 14.58 -0.87
C GLU A 2 -16.12 14.61 0.60
N LYS A 3 -15.38 13.60 1.06
CA LYS A 3 -14.88 13.54 2.44
C LYS A 3 -13.70 14.49 2.58
N GLY A 4 -13.69 15.29 3.65
CA GLY A 4 -12.54 16.14 3.96
C GLY A 4 -11.30 15.34 4.34
N LEU A 5 -10.10 15.92 4.15
CA LEU A 5 -8.82 15.25 4.44
C LEU A 5 -8.75 14.68 5.86
N LEU A 6 -9.16 15.45 6.87
CA LEU A 6 -9.14 15.00 8.27
C LEU A 6 -10.11 13.83 8.52
N GLU A 7 -11.24 13.77 7.82
CA GLU A 7 -12.19 12.66 7.93
C GLU A 7 -11.60 11.38 7.32
N ILE A 8 -10.95 11.50 6.16
CA ILE A 8 -10.27 10.38 5.48
C ILE A 8 -9.20 9.79 6.40
N ILE A 9 -8.34 10.63 7.00
CA ILE A 9 -7.27 10.20 7.90
C ILE A 9 -7.86 9.47 9.12
N ARG A 10 -8.90 10.03 9.77
CA ARG A 10 -9.53 9.43 10.97
C ARG A 10 -10.29 8.13 10.68
N SER A 11 -10.86 8.01 9.47
CA SER A 11 -11.66 6.85 9.08
C SER A 11 -10.83 5.66 8.60
N ARG A 12 -9.53 5.84 8.31
CA ARG A 12 -8.63 4.76 7.87
C ARG A 12 -8.62 3.60 8.88
N ARG A 13 -8.71 2.37 8.37
CA ARG A 13 -8.58 1.11 9.13
C ARG A 13 -7.56 0.20 8.46
N SER A 14 -7.03 -0.76 9.21
CA SER A 14 -6.16 -1.80 8.65
C SER A 14 -7.04 -2.94 8.13
N ILE A 15 -7.18 -3.02 6.81
CA ILE A 15 -8.02 -4.01 6.12
C ILE A 15 -7.25 -5.33 5.97
N ARG A 16 -7.91 -6.46 6.21
CA ARG A 16 -7.31 -7.82 6.17
C ARG A 16 -8.09 -8.81 5.30
N SER A 17 -9.20 -8.39 4.71
CA SER A 17 -9.98 -9.16 3.74
C SER A 17 -10.25 -8.26 2.54
N TYR A 18 -10.00 -8.77 1.34
CA TYR A 18 -10.05 -8.02 0.09
C TYR A 18 -10.87 -8.79 -0.94
N GLU A 19 -11.49 -8.08 -1.87
CA GLU A 19 -12.11 -8.67 -3.04
C GLU A 19 -11.04 -9.27 -3.98
N SER A 20 -11.43 -10.23 -4.82
CA SER A 20 -10.56 -10.80 -5.85
C SER A 20 -10.32 -9.87 -7.06
N LYS A 21 -10.79 -8.63 -6.98
CA LYS A 21 -10.69 -7.64 -8.05
C LYS A 21 -9.27 -7.07 -8.12
N GLU A 22 -8.71 -7.06 -9.32
CA GLU A 22 -7.42 -6.42 -9.56
C GLU A 22 -7.52 -4.89 -9.44
N VAL A 23 -6.44 -4.28 -8.95
CA VAL A 23 -6.31 -2.82 -8.87
C VAL A 23 -5.81 -2.32 -10.23
N PRO A 24 -6.52 -1.38 -10.88
CA PRO A 24 -6.07 -0.79 -12.13
C PRO A 24 -4.68 -0.16 -12.00
N ARG A 25 -3.88 -0.24 -13.07
CA ARG A 25 -2.47 0.17 -13.05
C ARG A 25 -2.30 1.66 -12.72
N GLU A 26 -3.16 2.50 -13.29
CA GLU A 26 -3.14 3.95 -13.08
C GLU A 26 -3.38 4.31 -11.60
N VAL A 27 -4.20 3.53 -10.88
CA VAL A 27 -4.38 3.70 -9.43
C VAL A 27 -3.08 3.40 -8.69
N LEU A 28 -2.38 2.31 -9.04
CA LEU A 28 -1.12 1.95 -8.41
C LEU A 28 -0.03 3.02 -8.64
N GLU A 29 0.06 3.55 -9.86
CA GLU A 29 1.00 4.61 -10.21
C GLU A 29 0.71 5.90 -9.45
N ARG A 30 -0.57 6.29 -9.32
CA ARG A 30 -0.98 7.45 -8.50
C ARG A 30 -0.61 7.30 -7.03
N LEU A 31 -0.65 6.09 -6.49
CA LEU A 31 -0.24 5.83 -5.10
C LEU A 31 1.26 6.02 -4.90
N VAL A 32 2.08 5.50 -5.81
CA VAL A 32 3.54 5.68 -5.77
C VAL A 32 3.93 7.14 -5.99
N GLU A 33 3.25 7.83 -6.91
CA GLU A 33 3.41 9.26 -7.13
C GLU A 33 3.15 10.04 -5.84
N ALA A 34 2.06 9.78 -5.13
CA ALA A 34 1.80 10.43 -3.85
C ALA A 34 2.86 10.07 -2.79
N ALA A 35 3.31 8.82 -2.74
CA ALA A 35 4.29 8.35 -1.76
C ALA A 35 5.67 8.98 -1.92
N ARG A 36 6.16 9.16 -3.17
CA ARG A 36 7.48 9.76 -3.43
C ARG A 36 7.59 11.23 -3.03
N TRP A 37 6.46 11.92 -2.86
CA TRP A 37 6.41 13.30 -2.39
C TRP A 37 6.54 13.44 -0.87
N ALA A 38 6.64 12.33 -0.13
CA ALA A 38 6.97 12.40 1.28
C ALA A 38 8.31 13.14 1.49
N PRO A 39 8.46 13.92 2.58
CA PRO A 39 9.75 14.50 2.92
C PRO A 39 10.72 13.41 3.41
N SER A 40 12.01 13.58 3.13
CA SER A 40 13.08 12.73 3.66
C SER A 40 14.22 13.59 4.19
N GLY A 41 14.96 13.05 5.18
CA GLY A 41 16.14 13.72 5.73
C GLY A 41 17.12 14.06 4.61
N SER A 42 17.54 15.33 4.54
CA SER A 42 18.41 15.86 3.48
C SER A 42 17.92 15.56 2.05
N ASN A 43 16.62 15.34 1.87
CA ASN A 43 16.01 14.91 0.60
C ASN A 43 16.65 13.67 -0.04
N LEU A 44 17.21 12.76 0.77
CA LEU A 44 17.88 11.55 0.28
C LEU A 44 16.95 10.60 -0.48
N GLN A 45 15.64 10.72 -0.25
CA GLN A 45 14.60 9.87 -0.85
C GLN A 45 14.98 8.37 -0.79
N PRO A 46 15.32 7.83 0.40
CA PRO A 46 15.92 6.50 0.53
C PRO A 46 14.89 5.37 0.42
N TRP A 47 13.81 5.57 -0.34
CA TRP A 47 12.74 4.61 -0.55
C TRP A 47 12.83 3.99 -1.93
N GLN A 48 12.51 2.69 -1.99
CA GLN A 48 12.24 1.97 -3.22
C GLN A 48 10.85 1.37 -3.14
N PHE A 49 10.04 1.59 -4.18
CA PHE A 49 8.69 1.03 -4.28
C PHE A 49 8.71 -0.12 -5.29
N VAL A 50 8.37 -1.33 -4.82
CA VAL A 50 8.23 -2.52 -5.67
C VAL A 50 6.77 -2.93 -5.67
N ILE A 51 6.13 -2.85 -6.83
CA ILE A 51 4.73 -3.24 -7.02
C ILE A 51 4.69 -4.68 -7.50
N VAL A 52 4.05 -5.56 -6.74
CA VAL A 52 3.88 -6.98 -7.10
C VAL A 52 2.44 -7.22 -7.54
N THR A 53 2.20 -7.29 -8.85
CA THR A 53 0.87 -7.55 -9.43
C THR A 53 0.65 -9.03 -9.74
N ASP A 54 1.72 -9.74 -10.12
CA ASP A 54 1.69 -11.18 -10.40
C ASP A 54 1.10 -11.97 -9.22
N GLU A 55 0.13 -12.82 -9.51
CA GLU A 55 -0.63 -13.52 -8.48
C GLU A 55 0.21 -14.56 -7.73
N GLU A 56 1.04 -15.33 -8.45
CA GLU A 56 1.89 -16.35 -7.86
C GLU A 56 2.92 -15.71 -6.91
N ARG A 57 3.57 -14.63 -7.36
CA ARG A 57 4.51 -13.86 -6.55
C ARG A 57 3.84 -13.24 -5.33
N ARG A 58 2.63 -12.69 -5.46
CA ARG A 58 1.87 -12.16 -4.30
C ARG A 58 1.60 -13.26 -3.27
N ARG A 59 1.21 -14.45 -3.71
CA ARG A 59 1.00 -15.61 -2.82
C ARG A 59 2.30 -16.01 -2.14
N GLU A 60 3.42 -16.03 -2.86
CA GLU A 60 4.74 -16.31 -2.29
C GLU A 60 5.13 -15.30 -1.20
N VAL A 61 5.08 -14.01 -1.50
CA VAL A 61 5.35 -12.92 -0.53
C VAL A 61 4.42 -13.03 0.68
N GLY A 62 3.14 -13.29 0.46
CA GLY A 62 2.15 -13.46 1.53
C GLY A 62 2.45 -14.64 2.45
N ARG A 63 3.01 -15.75 1.95
CA ARG A 63 3.44 -16.88 2.79
C ARG A 63 4.57 -16.47 3.73
N TRP A 64 5.59 -15.76 3.22
CA TRP A 64 6.70 -15.27 4.05
C TRP A 64 6.25 -14.21 5.05
N ALA A 65 5.40 -13.28 4.63
CA ALA A 65 4.92 -12.20 5.49
C ALA A 65 3.97 -12.68 6.60
N ARG A 66 3.34 -13.85 6.46
CA ARG A 66 2.38 -14.39 7.44
C ARG A 66 2.95 -14.48 8.85
N PHE A 67 4.24 -14.79 9.00
CA PHE A 67 4.89 -14.85 10.32
C PHE A 67 4.83 -13.51 11.07
N LEU A 68 4.87 -12.38 10.36
CA LEU A 68 4.88 -11.03 10.95
C LEU A 68 3.50 -10.60 11.49
N PHE A 69 2.42 -11.26 11.07
CA PHE A 69 1.05 -10.81 11.35
C PHE A 69 0.17 -11.84 12.09
N VAL A 70 0.72 -13.01 12.48
CA VAL A 70 -0.02 -14.11 13.13
C VAL A 70 0.29 -14.28 14.63
N LYS A 71 1.06 -13.39 15.25
CA LYS A 71 1.02 -13.24 16.73
C LYS A 71 -0.10 -12.27 17.12
N SER A 72 -1.35 -12.73 17.04
CA SER A 72 -2.46 -12.25 17.85
C SER A 72 -3.29 -13.45 18.28
#